data_AF-A0AAW3ES02-F1
#
_entry.id   AF-A0AAW3ES02-F1
#
_cell.length_a   1.000
_cell.length_b   1.000
_cell.length_c   1.000
_cell.angle_alpha   90.00
_cell.angle_beta   90.00
_cell.angle_gamma   90.00
#
_symmetry.space_group_name_H-M   'P 1'
#
loop_
_entity.id
_entity.type
_entity.pdbx_description
1 polymer ?
#
loop_
_entity_poly.entity_id
_entity_poly.type
_entity_poly.pdbx_seq_one_letter_code
_entity_poly.pdbx_strand_id
1 'polypeptide(L)'
;MTNEQNPVAAPRDSTGAGDTYPGSDLQIIEKALYCIRHGELESAENWVEHLRERSMSETETPHALNARSLSGELVKVSSSQALGGSLSIKGDGRKVDIEGLPEAMVRACSSLLFTRVQLTLRPESIWIPAGRAAFESGVDLNNVRAWAEAGLVASRLEDSALLVEAASLRAYVHHLGSAQAPAEQREPGSPS
;
A
#
# COMPACT_ATOMS: atom_id res chain seq x y z
N MET A 1 57.15 15.87 -45.06
CA MET A 1 56.45 16.97 -44.38
C MET A 1 55.19 17.25 -45.17
N THR A 2 54.07 16.67 -44.74
CA THR A 2 52.75 16.96 -45.31
C THR A 2 51.72 16.74 -44.21
N ASN A 3 51.02 17.82 -43.90
CA ASN A 3 49.92 17.94 -42.94
C ASN A 3 48.71 17.19 -43.48
N GLU A 4 48.09 16.33 -42.69
CA GLU A 4 46.70 15.91 -42.89
C GLU A 4 45.89 16.27 -41.64
N GLN A 5 44.95 17.19 -41.86
CA GLN A 5 44.04 17.74 -40.87
C GLN A 5 43.02 16.68 -40.46
N ASN A 6 43.06 16.28 -39.19
CA ASN A 6 42.01 15.49 -38.57
C ASN A 6 40.87 16.43 -38.14
N PRO A 7 39.63 16.30 -38.66
CA PRO A 7 38.52 17.10 -38.17
C PRO A 7 38.11 16.62 -36.77
N VAL A 8 38.28 17.51 -35.79
CA VAL A 8 37.67 17.42 -34.46
C VAL A 8 36.16 17.26 -34.64
N ALA A 9 35.66 16.05 -34.40
CA ALA A 9 34.25 15.81 -34.21
C ALA A 9 33.83 16.50 -32.89
N ALA A 10 32.89 17.42 -33.01
CA ALA A 10 32.28 18.12 -31.90
C ALA A 10 31.74 17.12 -30.85
N PRO A 11 31.79 17.44 -29.54
CA PRO A 11 31.05 16.69 -28.55
C PRO A 11 29.57 16.80 -28.91
N ARG A 12 28.94 15.65 -29.19
CA ARG A 12 27.50 15.57 -29.33
C ARG A 12 26.90 15.94 -27.98
N ASP A 13 26.37 17.14 -27.91
CA ASP A 13 25.34 17.52 -26.97
C ASP A 13 24.22 16.48 -27.09
N SER A 14 24.14 15.57 -26.12
CA SER A 14 23.01 14.68 -25.92
C SER A 14 22.43 15.04 -24.56
N THR A 15 21.85 16.22 -24.51
CA THR A 15 20.85 16.59 -23.52
C THR A 15 19.68 15.61 -23.63
N GLY A 16 19.37 14.94 -22.53
CA GLY A 16 17.99 14.53 -22.23
C GLY A 16 17.67 13.04 -22.32
N ALA A 17 18.06 12.29 -21.28
CA ALA A 17 17.21 11.32 -20.59
C ALA A 17 18.01 10.78 -19.40
N GLY A 18 18.18 11.62 -18.38
CA GLY A 18 18.55 11.10 -17.07
C GLY A 18 17.36 10.29 -16.59
N ASP A 19 17.45 8.96 -16.75
CA ASP A 19 16.64 7.96 -16.07
C ASP A 19 16.80 8.16 -14.56
N THR A 20 16.10 9.17 -14.06
CA THR A 20 15.83 9.32 -12.65
C THR A 20 14.77 8.30 -12.37
N TYR A 21 15.20 7.08 -12.05
CA TYR A 21 14.32 6.05 -11.53
C TYR A 21 13.45 6.69 -10.44
N PRO A 22 12.12 6.73 -10.60
CA PRO A 22 11.24 7.37 -9.63
C PRO A 22 11.36 6.68 -8.27
N GLY A 23 11.77 7.45 -7.26
CA GLY A 23 12.02 6.93 -5.91
C GLY A 23 10.76 6.48 -5.17
N SER A 24 9.57 6.83 -5.67
CA SER A 24 8.28 6.54 -5.02
C SER A 24 7.23 6.06 -6.00
N ASP A 25 6.30 5.23 -5.52
CA ASP A 25 5.22 4.65 -6.33
C ASP A 25 4.30 5.71 -6.93
N LEU A 26 4.09 6.82 -6.22
CA LEU A 26 3.33 7.96 -6.72
C LEU A 26 3.95 8.54 -8.00
N GLN A 27 5.28 8.65 -8.06
CA GLN A 27 5.98 9.15 -9.26
C GLN A 27 5.90 8.15 -10.42
N ILE A 28 5.91 6.84 -10.14
CA ILE A 28 5.72 5.81 -11.17
C ILE A 28 4.30 5.90 -11.75
N ILE A 29 3.28 6.04 -10.89
CA ILE A 29 1.88 6.19 -11.29
C ILE A 29 1.68 7.45 -12.13
N GLU A 30 2.25 8.59 -11.71
CA GLU A 30 2.18 9.84 -12.47
C GLU A 30 2.83 9.71 -13.86
N LYS A 31 3.95 8.98 -13.96
CA LYS A 31 4.63 8.71 -15.24
C LYS A 31 3.83 7.77 -16.14
N ALA A 32 3.26 6.70 -15.59
CA ALA A 32 2.38 5.80 -16.34
C ALA A 32 1.16 6.55 -16.90
N LEU A 33 0.52 7.39 -16.08
CA LEU A 33 -0.63 8.22 -16.51
C LEU A 33 -0.25 9.27 -17.56
N TYR A 34 0.98 9.78 -17.53
CA TYR A 34 1.52 10.67 -18.54
C TYR A 34 1.70 9.95 -19.89
N CYS A 35 2.32 8.77 -19.89
CA CYS A 35 2.52 7.97 -21.10
C CYS A 35 1.20 7.54 -21.75
N ILE A 36 0.20 7.12 -20.95
CA ILE A 36 -1.16 6.79 -21.43
C ILE A 36 -1.80 7.99 -22.13
N ARG A 37 -1.64 9.20 -21.58
CA ARG A 37 -2.23 10.43 -22.14
C ARG A 37 -1.60 10.87 -23.46
N HIS A 38 -0.38 10.40 -23.73
CA HIS A 38 0.37 10.77 -24.94
C HIS A 38 0.50 9.61 -25.94
N GLY A 39 -0.21 8.50 -25.70
CA GLY A 39 -0.26 7.37 -26.62
C GLY A 39 0.99 6.49 -26.59
N GLU A 40 1.87 6.67 -25.61
CA GLU A 40 3.09 5.88 -25.40
C GLU A 40 2.77 4.64 -24.56
N LEU A 41 2.03 3.69 -25.15
CA LEU A 41 1.51 2.52 -24.44
C LEU A 41 2.63 1.57 -23.97
N GLU A 42 3.69 1.36 -24.76
CA GLU A 42 4.83 0.51 -24.39
C GLU A 42 5.58 1.07 -23.17
N SER A 43 5.74 2.39 -23.09
CA SER A 43 6.32 3.06 -21.93
C SER A 43 5.42 2.96 -20.70
N ALA A 44 4.09 3.07 -20.87
CA ALA A 44 3.14 2.92 -19.79
C ALA A 44 3.13 1.49 -19.22
N GLU A 45 3.21 0.47 -20.08
CA GLU A 45 3.31 -0.92 -19.67
C GLU A 45 4.57 -1.18 -18.85
N ASN A 46 5.72 -0.64 -19.27
CA ASN A 46 6.98 -0.74 -18.53
C ASN A 46 6.89 -0.10 -17.13
N TRP A 47 6.24 1.06 -17.00
CA TRP A 47 6.01 1.68 -15.69
C TRP A 47 5.07 0.88 -14.79
N VAL A 48 4.05 0.24 -15.37
CA VAL A 48 3.14 -0.65 -14.64
C VAL A 48 3.84 -1.94 -14.22
N GLU A 49 4.72 -2.48 -15.06
CA GLU A 49 5.53 -3.65 -14.74
C GLU A 49 6.48 -3.36 -13.58
N HIS A 50 7.15 -2.20 -13.55
CA HIS A 50 7.95 -1.79 -12.41
C HIS A 50 7.15 -1.63 -11.09
N LEU A 51 5.89 -1.19 -11.15
CA LEU A 51 4.99 -1.19 -9.98
C LEU A 51 4.66 -2.61 -9.52
N ARG A 52 4.46 -3.54 -10.46
CA ARG A 52 4.21 -4.95 -10.15
C ARG A 52 5.45 -5.61 -9.56
N GLU A 53 6.64 -5.37 -10.10
CA GLU A 53 7.90 -5.89 -9.58
C GLU A 53 8.21 -5.37 -8.17
N ARG A 54 7.96 -4.08 -7.91
CA ARG A 54 8.06 -3.53 -6.54
C ARG A 54 7.04 -4.15 -5.60
N SER A 55 5.79 -4.32 -6.04
CA SER A 55 4.73 -4.95 -5.25
C SER A 55 4.98 -6.44 -4.99
N MET A 56 5.61 -7.16 -5.92
CA MET A 56 5.95 -8.59 -5.76
C MET A 56 7.20 -8.80 -4.90
N SER A 57 8.10 -7.82 -4.87
CA SER A 57 9.28 -7.84 -3.99
C SER A 57 8.94 -7.52 -2.53
N GLU A 58 7.76 -6.95 -2.25
CA GLU A 58 7.15 -6.93 -0.92
C GLU A 58 6.48 -8.28 -0.60
N THR A 59 7.27 -9.35 -0.60
CA THR A 59 6.88 -10.62 0.05
C THR A 59 7.18 -10.55 1.54
N GLU A 60 6.49 -9.65 2.25
CA GLU A 60 6.39 -9.70 3.70
C GLU A 60 4.95 -10.05 4.08
N THR A 61 4.76 -11.29 4.53
CA THR A 61 3.68 -11.78 5.41
C THR A 61 2.33 -11.04 5.38
N PRO A 62 1.22 -11.67 4.95
CA PRO A 62 -0.09 -11.03 4.77
C PRO A 62 -0.85 -10.67 6.08
N HIS A 63 -0.16 -10.38 7.19
CA HIS A 63 -0.78 -10.00 8.46
C HIS A 63 -0.46 -8.58 8.97
N ALA A 64 0.36 -7.81 8.25
CA ALA A 64 0.82 -6.48 8.68
C ALA A 64 0.46 -5.33 7.74
N LEU A 65 -0.46 -5.53 6.79
CA LEU A 65 -0.84 -4.48 5.85
C LEU A 65 -1.60 -3.34 6.57
N ASN A 66 -0.83 -2.28 6.83
CA ASN A 66 -1.20 -0.92 7.23
C ASN A 66 -1.15 -0.54 8.71
N ALA A 67 -0.49 -1.33 9.58
CA ALA A 67 -0.15 -0.86 10.92
C ALA A 67 1.08 0.07 10.85
N ARG A 68 0.88 1.39 10.75
CA ARG A 68 1.99 2.34 10.74
C ARG A 68 2.46 2.59 12.17
N SER A 69 3.62 2.06 12.51
CA SER A 69 4.25 2.29 13.81
C SER A 69 5.23 3.46 13.76
N LEU A 70 5.07 4.40 14.69
CA LEU A 70 5.89 5.60 14.85
C LEU A 70 6.47 5.60 16.26
N SER A 71 7.78 5.68 16.38
CA SER A 71 8.45 5.77 17.69
C SER A 71 9.05 7.15 17.86
N GLY A 72 8.94 7.71 19.06
CA GLY A 72 9.53 9.00 19.38
C GLY A 72 9.09 9.52 20.73
N GLU A 73 9.51 10.73 21.06
CA GLU A 73 9.09 11.41 22.29
C GLU A 73 7.75 12.11 22.06
N LEU A 74 6.77 11.87 22.95
CA LEU A 74 5.50 12.58 22.90
C LEU A 74 5.69 14.01 23.41
N VAL A 75 5.67 15.00 22.51
CA VAL A 75 6.01 16.40 22.85
C VAL A 75 4.80 17.31 23.00
N LYS A 76 3.63 16.88 22.53
CA LYS A 76 2.38 17.64 22.65
C LYS A 76 1.18 16.71 22.73
N VAL A 77 0.25 17.09 23.59
CA VAL A 77 -1.07 16.49 23.74
C VAL A 77 -2.04 17.66 23.84
N SER A 78 -3.05 17.71 22.96
CA SER A 78 -4.09 18.73 23.02
C SER A 78 -5.44 18.14 22.68
N SER A 79 -6.47 18.46 23.47
CA SER A 79 -7.86 18.12 23.14
C SER A 79 -8.66 19.39 22.93
N SER A 80 -9.39 19.47 21.82
CA SER A 80 -10.29 20.58 21.51
C SER A 80 -11.66 20.03 21.12
N GLN A 81 -12.72 20.61 21.68
CA GLN A 81 -14.09 20.28 21.31
C GLN A 81 -14.41 20.57 19.83
N ALA A 82 -13.64 21.46 19.18
CA ALA A 82 -13.86 21.85 17.79
C ALA A 82 -13.07 21.02 16.76
N LEU A 83 -11.89 20.49 17.15
CA LEU A 83 -10.96 19.80 16.24
C LEU A 83 -10.65 18.35 16.66
N GLY A 84 -11.23 17.90 17.77
CA GLY A 84 -10.90 16.63 18.41
C GLY A 84 -9.57 16.67 19.17
N GLY A 85 -9.06 15.48 19.47
CA GLY A 85 -7.76 15.29 20.09
C GLY A 85 -6.62 15.28 19.06
N SER A 86 -5.48 15.84 19.46
CA SER A 86 -4.25 15.79 18.70
C SER A 86 -3.04 15.48 19.57
N LEU A 87 -2.08 14.78 18.95
CA LEU A 87 -0.83 14.33 19.57
C LEU A 87 0.33 14.69 18.64
N SER A 88 1.48 15.06 19.21
CA SER A 88 2.71 15.26 18.44
C SER A 88 3.82 14.36 18.94
N ILE A 89 4.42 13.58 18.05
CA ILE A 89 5.57 12.72 18.36
C ILE A 89 6.79 13.26 17.63
N LYS A 90 7.88 13.46 18.38
CA LYS A 90 9.19 13.82 17.85
C LYS A 90 10.03 12.54 17.71
N GLY A 91 10.14 12.04 16.49
CA GLY A 91 11.02 10.92 16.12
C GLY A 91 12.39 11.37 15.63
N ASP A 92 13.12 10.48 14.95
CA ASP A 92 14.49 10.69 14.43
C ASP A 92 14.56 11.83 13.40
N GLY A 93 14.63 13.07 13.92
CA GLY A 93 14.71 14.30 13.12
C GLY A 93 13.39 14.80 12.54
N ARG A 94 12.26 14.14 12.80
CA ARG A 94 10.94 14.54 12.28
C ARG A 94 9.91 14.62 13.39
N LYS A 95 9.08 15.66 13.32
CA LYS A 95 7.88 15.80 14.15
C LYS A 95 6.68 15.33 13.35
N VAL A 96 5.87 14.46 13.93
CA VAL A 96 4.62 13.97 13.35
C VAL A 96 3.47 14.46 14.21
N ASP A 97 2.56 15.21 13.61
CA ASP A 97 1.33 15.66 14.22
C ASP A 97 0.18 14.74 13.76
N ILE A 98 -0.61 14.27 14.71
CA ILE A 98 -1.77 13.39 14.48
C ILE A 98 -2.99 14.11 15.03
N GLU A 99 -4.02 14.22 14.21
CA GLU A 99 -5.25 14.94 14.52
C GLU A 99 -6.48 14.04 14.34
N GLY A 100 -7.63 14.46 14.86
CA GLY A 100 -8.88 13.71 14.75
C GLY A 100 -8.99 12.51 15.69
N LEU A 101 -8.16 12.44 16.73
CA LEU A 101 -8.22 11.37 17.72
C LEU A 101 -9.36 11.60 18.73
N PRO A 102 -9.99 10.54 19.26
CA PRO A 102 -10.98 10.67 20.33
C PRO A 102 -10.42 11.41 21.55
N GLU A 103 -11.14 12.40 22.07
CA GLU A 103 -10.65 13.23 23.19
C GLU A 103 -10.27 12.41 24.43
N ALA A 104 -11.07 11.40 24.76
CA ALA A 104 -10.83 10.54 25.92
C ALA A 104 -9.47 9.82 25.82
N MET A 105 -9.10 9.38 24.61
CA MET A 105 -7.82 8.72 24.33
C MET A 105 -6.66 9.71 24.49
N VAL A 106 -6.77 10.89 23.88
CA VAL A 106 -5.74 11.93 23.94
C VAL A 106 -5.53 12.43 25.37
N ARG A 107 -6.59 12.62 26.16
CA ARG A 107 -6.47 13.01 27.57
C ARG A 107 -5.71 11.96 28.39
N ALA A 108 -5.89 10.66 28.13
CA ALA A 108 -5.15 9.61 28.81
C ALA A 108 -3.64 9.67 28.50
N CYS A 109 -3.28 10.09 27.28
CA CYS A 109 -1.89 10.27 26.86
C CYS A 109 -1.19 11.48 27.50
N SER A 110 -1.90 12.40 28.16
CA SER A 110 -1.31 13.58 28.81
C SER A 110 -0.21 13.20 29.82
N SER A 111 -0.38 12.06 30.50
CA SER A 111 0.58 11.53 31.47
C SER A 111 1.89 11.02 30.83
N LEU A 112 1.90 10.81 29.52
CA LEU A 112 3.03 10.29 28.75
C LEU A 112 3.84 11.40 28.06
N LEU A 113 3.54 12.67 28.34
CA LEU A 113 4.31 13.80 27.83
C LEU A 113 5.79 13.67 28.19
N PHE A 114 6.65 14.00 27.24
CA PHE A 114 8.11 13.86 27.31
C PHE A 114 8.60 12.42 27.57
N THR A 115 7.74 11.42 27.32
CA THR A 115 8.10 10.01 27.39
C THR A 115 8.29 9.47 25.98
N ARG A 116 9.24 8.54 25.82
CA ARG A 116 9.42 7.79 24.58
C ARG A 116 8.25 6.81 24.42
N VAL A 117 7.48 6.98 23.37
CA VAL A 117 6.30 6.18 23.05
C VAL A 117 6.45 5.53 21.68
N GLN A 118 5.77 4.39 21.51
CA GLN A 118 5.54 3.78 20.22
C GLN A 118 4.04 3.87 19.94
N LEU A 119 3.69 4.60 18.90
CA LEU A 119 2.33 4.73 18.42
C LEU A 119 2.13 3.80 17.24
N THR A 120 1.16 2.91 17.33
CA THR A 120 0.76 2.06 16.21
C THR A 120 -0.60 2.52 15.69
N LEU A 121 -0.60 3.19 14.55
CA LEU A 121 -1.82 3.52 13.83
C LEU A 121 -2.23 2.28 13.06
N ARG A 122 -3.35 1.67 13.45
CA ARG A 122 -3.99 0.61 12.67
C ARG A 122 -5.15 1.21 11.91
N PRO A 123 -5.42 0.79 10.66
CA PRO A 123 -6.71 1.07 10.05
C PRO A 123 -7.75 0.49 10.99
N GLU A 124 -8.82 1.23 11.24
CA GLU A 124 -9.93 0.68 11.99
C GLU A 124 -10.40 -0.60 11.26
N SER A 125 -10.23 -1.74 11.91
CA SER A 125 -10.70 -3.01 11.37
C SER A 125 -12.21 -2.92 11.29
N ILE A 126 -12.73 -2.79 10.07
CA ILE A 126 -14.17 -2.75 9.83
C ILE A 126 -14.67 -4.19 9.94
N TRP A 127 -15.29 -4.50 11.08
CA TRP A 127 -15.95 -5.77 11.35
C TRP A 127 -17.40 -5.70 10.86
N ILE A 128 -17.77 -6.62 9.98
CA ILE A 128 -19.12 -6.68 9.41
C ILE A 128 -19.73 -8.07 9.62
N PRO A 129 -21.06 -8.18 9.81
CA PRO A 129 -21.73 -9.47 9.87
C PRO A 129 -21.46 -10.28 8.60
N ALA A 130 -21.19 -11.58 8.74
CA ALA A 130 -20.88 -12.46 7.62
C ALA A 130 -21.96 -12.43 6.52
N GLY A 131 -23.24 -12.30 6.89
CA GLY A 131 -24.35 -12.14 5.93
C GLY A 131 -24.25 -10.86 5.09
N ARG A 132 -23.86 -9.74 5.72
CA ARG A 132 -23.63 -8.47 5.02
C ARG A 132 -22.38 -8.55 4.15
N ALA A 133 -21.32 -9.18 4.67
CA ALA A 133 -20.08 -9.37 3.95
C ALA A 133 -20.26 -10.22 2.68
N ALA A 134 -21.03 -11.30 2.76
CA ALA A 134 -21.42 -12.13 1.62
C ALA A 134 -22.16 -11.32 0.56
N PHE A 135 -23.16 -10.53 0.97
CA PHE A 135 -23.92 -9.66 0.07
C PHE A 135 -23.04 -8.62 -0.65
N GLU A 136 -22.19 -7.90 0.09
CA GLU A 136 -21.34 -6.84 -0.48
C GLU A 136 -20.22 -7.39 -1.38
N SER A 137 -19.73 -8.60 -1.11
CA SER A 137 -18.66 -9.24 -1.90
C SER A 137 -19.16 -10.10 -3.06
N GLY A 138 -20.46 -10.39 -3.13
CA GLY A 138 -21.03 -11.33 -4.12
C GLY A 138 -20.65 -12.79 -3.88
N VAL A 139 -20.11 -13.11 -2.71
CA VAL A 139 -19.70 -14.47 -2.31
C VAL A 139 -20.84 -15.15 -1.54
N ASP A 140 -21.03 -16.46 -1.72
CA ASP A 140 -21.99 -17.23 -0.93
C ASP A 140 -21.68 -17.18 0.58
N LEU A 141 -22.71 -17.04 1.41
CA LEU A 141 -22.56 -16.97 2.86
C LEU A 141 -21.88 -18.21 3.45
N ASN A 142 -22.12 -19.41 2.91
CA ASN A 142 -21.48 -20.63 3.38
C ASN A 142 -19.99 -20.63 3.07
N ASN A 143 -19.58 -20.05 1.94
CA ASN A 143 -18.16 -19.88 1.61
C ASN A 143 -17.50 -18.90 2.58
N VAL A 144 -18.12 -17.76 2.87
CA VAL A 144 -17.59 -16.79 3.86
C VAL A 144 -17.45 -17.45 5.24
N ARG A 145 -18.44 -18.25 5.67
CA ARG A 145 -18.37 -19.03 6.92
C ARG A 145 -17.26 -20.06 6.90
N ALA A 146 -17.14 -20.85 5.84
CA ALA A 146 -16.10 -21.86 5.70
C ALA A 146 -14.69 -21.23 5.71
N TRP A 147 -14.51 -20.07 5.08
CA TRP A 147 -13.22 -19.35 5.11
C TRP A 147 -12.89 -18.79 6.48
N ALA A 148 -13.89 -18.30 7.21
CA ALA A 148 -13.74 -17.86 8.59
C ALA A 148 -13.36 -19.04 9.51
N GLU A 149 -14.05 -20.18 9.39
CA GLU A 149 -13.77 -21.41 10.15
C GLU A 149 -12.39 -21.99 9.83
N ALA A 150 -11.96 -21.91 8.58
CA ALA A 150 -10.62 -22.33 8.13
C ALA A 150 -9.51 -21.32 8.49
N GLY A 151 -9.84 -20.18 9.10
CA GLY A 151 -8.86 -19.13 9.46
C GLY A 151 -8.27 -18.38 8.26
N LEU A 152 -8.88 -18.50 7.08
CA LEU A 152 -8.45 -17.84 5.85
C LEU A 152 -8.90 -16.36 5.81
N VAL A 153 -9.97 -16.06 6.54
CA VAL A 153 -10.47 -14.71 6.75
C VAL A 153 -10.55 -14.44 8.26
N ALA A 154 -10.04 -13.28 8.70
CA ALA A 154 -10.12 -12.87 10.09
C ALA A 154 -11.59 -12.77 10.53
N SER A 155 -11.94 -13.50 11.59
CA SER A 155 -13.30 -13.61 12.08
C SER A 155 -13.37 -13.57 13.61
N ARG A 156 -14.52 -13.13 14.13
CA ARG A 156 -14.83 -13.18 15.55
C ARG A 156 -16.31 -13.39 15.78
N LEU A 157 -16.67 -13.91 16.94
CA LEU A 157 -18.05 -14.03 17.39
C LEU A 157 -18.37 -12.92 18.39
N GLU A 158 -19.44 -12.18 18.12
CA GLU A 158 -19.94 -11.11 18.98
C GLU A 158 -21.47 -11.25 19.06
N ASP A 159 -22.02 -11.40 20.27
CA ASP A 159 -23.46 -11.60 20.49
C ASP A 159 -24.11 -12.70 19.61
N SER A 160 -23.40 -13.82 19.43
CA SER A 160 -23.80 -14.94 18.55
C SER A 160 -23.83 -14.62 17.05
N ALA A 161 -23.40 -13.42 16.64
CA ALA A 161 -23.18 -13.07 15.24
C ALA A 161 -21.74 -13.33 14.84
N LEU A 162 -21.55 -14.02 13.71
CA LEU A 162 -20.24 -14.12 13.07
C LEU A 162 -19.91 -12.80 12.39
N LEU A 163 -18.88 -12.13 12.89
CA LEU A 163 -18.29 -10.94 12.28
C LEU A 163 -17.02 -11.36 11.53
N VAL A 164 -16.84 -10.80 10.34
CA VAL A 164 -15.62 -10.95 9.54
C VAL A 164 -14.99 -9.58 9.30
N GLU A 165 -13.67 -9.54 9.24
CA GLU A 165 -12.95 -8.31 8.91
C GLU A 165 -13.04 -8.06 7.40
N ALA A 166 -13.60 -6.91 7.03
CA ALA A 166 -13.87 -6.57 5.64
C ALA A 166 -12.60 -6.52 4.77
N ALA A 167 -11.46 -6.08 5.35
CA ALA A 167 -10.18 -6.03 4.65
C ALA A 167 -9.64 -7.44 4.34
N SER A 168 -9.67 -8.34 5.34
CA SER A 168 -9.25 -9.73 5.19
C SER A 168 -10.09 -10.47 4.14
N LEU A 169 -11.42 -10.27 4.14
CA LEU A 169 -12.30 -10.88 3.14
C LEU A 169 -11.97 -10.38 1.71
N ARG A 170 -11.81 -9.07 1.52
CA ARG A 170 -11.46 -8.51 0.20
C ARG A 170 -10.13 -9.04 -0.32
N ALA A 171 -9.12 -9.11 0.55
CA ALA A 171 -7.81 -9.64 0.20
C ALA A 171 -7.90 -11.11 -0.26
N TYR A 172 -8.68 -11.93 0.46
CA TYR A 172 -8.86 -13.34 0.11
C TYR A 172 -9.64 -13.52 -1.19
N VAL A 173 -10.72 -12.77 -1.41
CA VAL A 173 -11.49 -12.81 -2.66
C VAL A 173 -10.61 -12.40 -3.86
N HIS A 174 -9.79 -11.37 -3.70
CA HIS A 174 -8.85 -10.95 -4.74
C HIS A 174 -7.80 -12.02 -5.04
N HIS A 175 -7.30 -12.73 -4.01
CA HIS A 175 -6.38 -13.85 -4.19
C HIS A 175 -7.01 -14.98 -5.03
N LEU A 176 -8.27 -15.33 -4.75
CA LEU A 176 -9.00 -16.34 -5.54
C LEU A 176 -9.18 -15.92 -7.00
N GLY A 177 -9.55 -14.66 -7.25
CA GLY A 177 -9.67 -14.13 -8.61
C GLY A 177 -8.34 -14.08 -9.36
N SER A 178 -7.23 -13.82 -8.67
CA SER A 178 -5.88 -13.80 -9.24
C SER A 178 -5.35 -15.22 -9.54
N ALA A 179 -5.76 -16.22 -8.75
CA ALA A 179 -5.37 -17.62 -8.94
C ALA A 179 -6.13 -18.31 -10.09
N GLN A 180 -7.20 -17.69 -10.62
CA GLN A 180 -8.01 -18.22 -11.73
C GLN A 180 -7.69 -17.59 -13.11
N ALA A 181 -6.68 -16.72 -13.21
CA ALA A 181 -6.21 -16.27 -14.52
C ALA A 181 -5.62 -17.48 -15.29
N PRO A 182 -6.14 -17.84 -16.48
CA PRO A 182 -5.67 -19.01 -17.19
C PRO A 182 -4.22 -18.83 -17.61
N ALA A 183 -3.38 -19.79 -17.22
CA ALA A 183 -2.17 -20.12 -17.95
C ALA A 183 -2.60 -20.62 -19.34
N GLU A 184 -2.83 -19.68 -20.26
CA GLU A 184 -3.07 -20.02 -21.65
C GLU A 184 -1.78 -20.59 -22.22
N GLN A 185 -1.81 -21.91 -22.39
CA GLN A 185 -0.80 -22.73 -23.00
C GLN A 185 -0.43 -22.15 -24.37
N ARG A 186 0.81 -21.68 -24.54
CA ARG A 186 1.49 -21.79 -25.83
C ARG A 186 2.46 -22.96 -25.73
N GLU A 187 2.03 -24.07 -26.31
CA GLU A 187 2.82 -25.27 -26.48
C GLU A 187 4.21 -24.97 -27.08
N PRO A 188 5.25 -25.74 -26.71
CA PRO A 188 6.54 -25.66 -27.36
C PRO A 188 6.42 -26.27 -28.76
N GLY A 189 6.20 -25.42 -29.75
CA GLY A 189 6.33 -25.78 -31.16
C GLY A 189 7.78 -26.10 -31.50
N SER A 190 8.11 -27.38 -31.52
CA SER A 190 9.19 -27.97 -32.31
C SER A 190 8.84 -29.44 -32.57
N PRO A 191 9.26 -30.09 -33.67
CA PRO A 191 10.07 -29.63 -34.82
C PRO A 191 9.50 -30.07 -36.19
N SER A 192 10.08 -29.55 -37.29
CA SER A 192 10.44 -30.33 -38.51
C SER A 192 11.41 -29.53 -39.35
#